data_AF-A0A6C0C9X5-F1
#
_entry.id   AF-A0A6C0C9X5-F1
#
_cell.length_a   1.000
_cell.length_b   1.000
_cell.length_c   1.000
_cell.angle_alpha   90.00
_cell.angle_beta   90.00
_cell.angle_gamma   90.00
#
_symmetry.space_group_name_H-M   'P 1'
#
loop_
_entity.id
_entity.type
_entity.pdbx_description
1 polymer ?
#
loop_
_entity_poly.entity_id
_entity_poly.type
_entity_poly.pdbx_seq_one_letter_code
_entity_poly.pdbx_strand_id
1 'polypeptide(L)'
;MDTVPFEIILIIIDNLPNRDKIHYLSTNVTLDRKKHVVTYNDDVNVNDISHLSYIHKFTSICHSTYDLPIPQFVTRLTFCGGYSKLKMDDFPLNITHLTFGGIFNQPMCKNIPLVTHLTLGGCFNRSITTNIPRSVTHLKFGFHFNQIIKKGDIPSSVIHLTFGFSFNQQIDQHNIPSSVTHLKFKSPHRSIDSVPKTVRHIKFKGEWIKFDN
;
A
#
# COMPACT_ATOMS: atom_id res chain seq x y z
N MET A 1 -22.73 -39.25 7.45
CA MET A 1 -21.55 -38.47 7.86
C MET A 1 -21.88 -37.03 7.56
N ASP A 2 -22.01 -36.23 8.61
CA ASP A 2 -22.31 -34.81 8.47
C ASP A 2 -21.11 -34.11 7.83
N THR A 3 -21.29 -33.67 6.59
CA THR A 3 -20.30 -32.86 5.90
C THR A 3 -20.26 -31.50 6.57
N VAL A 4 -19.08 -31.04 6.96
CA VAL A 4 -18.88 -29.68 7.49
C VAL A 4 -19.50 -28.67 6.51
N PRO A 5 -20.41 -27.80 6.96
CA PRO A 5 -21.00 -26.77 6.12
C PRO A 5 -19.94 -25.88 5.46
N PHE A 6 -20.15 -25.51 4.20
CA PHE A 6 -19.18 -24.71 3.45
C PHE A 6 -18.92 -23.33 4.07
N GLU A 7 -19.88 -22.78 4.80
CA GLU A 7 -19.71 -21.51 5.54
C GLU A 7 -18.63 -21.61 6.62
N ILE A 8 -18.54 -22.75 7.30
CA ILE A 8 -17.49 -23.01 8.29
C ILE A 8 -16.14 -23.14 7.58
N ILE A 9 -16.11 -23.80 6.42
CA ILE A 9 -14.91 -23.91 5.58
C ILE A 9 -14.43 -22.52 5.15
N LEU A 10 -15.33 -21.61 4.75
CA LEU A 10 -14.98 -20.23 4.37
C LEU A 10 -14.26 -19.48 5.49
N ILE A 11 -14.78 -19.58 6.73
CA ILE A 11 -14.17 -18.94 7.91
C ILE A 11 -12.74 -19.47 8.14
N ILE A 12 -12.54 -20.78 7.96
CA ILE A 12 -11.22 -21.41 8.12
C ILE A 12 -10.26 -20.90 7.05
N ILE A 13 -10.65 -20.99 5.77
CA ILE A 13 -9.75 -20.65 4.66
C ILE A 13 -9.51 -19.15 4.53
N ASP A 14 -10.37 -18.29 5.06
CA ASP A 14 -10.19 -16.83 4.98
C ASP A 14 -8.92 -16.33 5.70
N ASN A 15 -8.44 -17.10 6.67
CA ASN A 15 -7.20 -16.82 7.40
C ASN A 15 -5.96 -17.47 6.76
N LEU A 16 -6.12 -18.23 5.68
CA LEU A 16 -5.01 -18.91 5.00
C LEU A 16 -4.43 -18.04 3.86
N PRO A 17 -3.13 -18.21 3.55
CA PRO A 17 -2.56 -17.65 2.34
C PRO A 17 -3.25 -18.15 1.07
N ASN A 18 -3.28 -17.34 0.00
CA ASN A 18 -3.90 -17.65 -1.28
C ASN A 18 -3.49 -19.02 -1.82
N ARG A 19 -2.20 -19.36 -1.71
CA ARG A 19 -1.65 -20.66 -2.14
C ARG A 19 -2.31 -21.82 -1.40
N ASP A 20 -2.46 -21.69 -0.09
CA ASP A 20 -3.04 -22.74 0.76
C ASP A 20 -4.55 -22.84 0.55
N LYS A 21 -5.24 -21.71 0.33
CA LYS A 21 -6.65 -21.70 -0.12
C LYS A 21 -6.81 -22.50 -1.41
N ILE A 22 -6.00 -22.20 -2.43
CA ILE A 22 -6.08 -22.88 -3.73
C ILE A 22 -5.77 -24.37 -3.58
N HIS A 23 -4.72 -24.73 -2.82
CA HIS A 23 -4.35 -26.11 -2.59
C HIS A 23 -5.48 -26.89 -1.90
N TYR A 24 -6.03 -26.34 -0.82
CA TYR A 24 -7.15 -26.94 -0.09
C TYR A 24 -8.37 -27.13 -1.00
N LEU A 25 -8.74 -26.12 -1.78
CA LEU A 25 -9.89 -26.19 -2.68
C LEU A 25 -9.69 -27.18 -3.83
N SER A 26 -8.44 -27.48 -4.20
CA SER A 26 -8.13 -28.41 -5.31
C SER A 26 -8.21 -29.89 -4.92
N THR A 27 -8.51 -30.21 -3.66
CA THR A 27 -8.50 -31.60 -3.15
C THR A 27 -9.66 -32.46 -3.66
N ASN A 28 -10.77 -31.86 -4.10
CA ASN A 28 -11.92 -32.57 -4.67
C ASN A 28 -12.73 -31.66 -5.62
N VAL A 29 -13.38 -32.26 -6.62
CA VAL A 29 -14.23 -31.58 -7.62
C VAL A 29 -15.26 -30.64 -7.01
N THR A 30 -15.91 -31.02 -5.90
CA THR A 30 -16.91 -30.16 -5.25
C THR A 30 -16.29 -28.89 -4.68
N LEU A 31 -15.12 -29.00 -4.05
CA LEU A 31 -14.38 -27.85 -3.50
C LEU A 31 -13.73 -27.03 -4.61
N ASP A 32 -13.28 -27.67 -5.68
CA ASP A 32 -12.63 -26.99 -6.81
C ASP A 32 -13.56 -25.94 -7.43
N ARG A 33 -14.85 -26.30 -7.59
CA ARG A 33 -15.91 -25.38 -8.04
C ARG A 33 -16.11 -24.17 -7.12
N LYS A 34 -15.69 -24.25 -5.85
CA LYS A 34 -15.81 -23.17 -4.88
C LYS A 34 -14.72 -22.10 -5.01
N LYS A 35 -13.68 -22.30 -5.84
CA LYS A 35 -12.67 -21.26 -6.12
C LYS A 35 -13.28 -19.94 -6.61
N HIS A 36 -14.44 -19.99 -7.25
CA HIS A 36 -15.18 -18.83 -7.75
C HIS A 36 -15.93 -18.02 -6.69
N VAL A 37 -16.09 -18.55 -5.47
CA VAL A 37 -16.80 -17.85 -4.38
C VAL A 37 -15.88 -17.41 -3.24
N VAL A 38 -14.60 -17.81 -3.29
CA VAL A 38 -13.57 -17.45 -2.30
C VAL A 38 -12.81 -16.22 -2.77
N THR A 39 -12.42 -15.35 -1.84
CA THR A 39 -11.61 -14.15 -2.11
C THR A 39 -10.13 -14.41 -1.77
N TYR A 40 -9.25 -13.96 -2.66
CA TYR A 40 -7.81 -14.12 -2.56
C TYR A 40 -7.17 -12.74 -2.35
N ASN A 41 -6.59 -12.52 -1.16
CA ASN A 41 -6.21 -11.19 -0.68
C ASN A 41 -4.70 -10.98 -0.56
N ASP A 42 -3.89 -12.04 -0.67
CA ASP A 42 -2.43 -11.87 -0.68
C ASP A 42 -1.95 -11.27 -2.00
N ASP A 43 -0.83 -10.55 -1.93
CA ASP A 43 -0.17 -10.00 -3.11
C ASP A 43 0.29 -11.13 -4.04
N VAL A 44 -0.24 -11.16 -5.26
CA VAL A 44 0.12 -12.15 -6.29
C VAL A 44 0.49 -11.47 -7.60
N ASN A 45 1.45 -12.01 -8.34
CA ASN A 45 1.80 -11.47 -9.65
C ASN A 45 0.64 -11.72 -10.62
N VAL A 46 0.18 -10.68 -11.32
CA VAL A 46 -0.94 -10.77 -12.26
C VAL A 46 -0.67 -11.81 -13.38
N ASN A 47 0.59 -11.97 -13.79
CA ASN A 47 0.97 -12.93 -14.84
C ASN A 47 0.71 -14.38 -14.41
N ASP A 48 0.81 -14.67 -13.11
CA ASP A 48 0.62 -16.03 -12.57
C ASP A 48 -0.87 -16.42 -12.50
N ILE A 49 -1.77 -15.43 -12.54
CA ILE A 49 -3.22 -15.63 -12.35
C ILE A 49 -4.05 -15.21 -13.57
N SER A 50 -3.43 -14.64 -14.60
CA SER A 50 -4.11 -14.07 -15.78
C SER A 50 -4.95 -15.09 -16.55
N HIS A 51 -4.55 -16.36 -16.52
CA HIS A 51 -5.21 -17.48 -17.19
C HIS A 51 -6.37 -18.10 -16.36
N LEU A 52 -6.52 -17.71 -15.09
CA LEU A 52 -7.52 -18.31 -14.20
C LEU A 52 -8.91 -17.72 -14.47
N SER A 53 -9.91 -18.58 -14.65
CA SER A 53 -11.31 -18.16 -14.86
C SER A 53 -11.92 -17.41 -13.67
N TYR A 54 -11.31 -17.51 -12.49
CA TYR A 54 -11.69 -16.83 -11.25
C TYR A 54 -10.76 -15.67 -10.88
N ILE A 55 -9.99 -15.11 -11.83
CA ILE A 55 -9.07 -13.98 -11.59
C ILE A 55 -9.75 -12.80 -10.86
N HIS A 56 -11.04 -12.56 -11.11
CA HIS A 56 -11.84 -11.52 -10.46
C HIS A 56 -12.02 -11.66 -8.95
N LYS A 57 -11.56 -12.78 -8.37
CA LYS A 57 -11.54 -13.03 -6.94
C LYS A 57 -10.24 -12.59 -6.25
N PHE A 58 -9.22 -12.21 -7.01
CA PHE A 58 -7.97 -11.68 -6.48
C PHE A 58 -8.08 -10.16 -6.28
N THR A 59 -7.99 -9.71 -5.04
CA THR A 59 -8.20 -8.29 -4.68
C THR A 59 -6.89 -7.52 -4.58
N SER A 60 -5.77 -8.22 -4.39
CA SER A 60 -4.42 -7.67 -4.25
C SER A 60 -3.50 -8.25 -5.31
N ILE A 61 -2.92 -7.37 -6.15
CA ILE A 61 -2.02 -7.81 -7.22
C ILE A 61 -0.72 -7.01 -7.26
N CYS A 62 0.31 -7.71 -7.72
CA CYS A 62 1.61 -7.22 -8.09
C CYS A 62 1.66 -7.18 -9.63
N HIS A 63 1.71 -5.97 -10.18
CA HIS A 63 1.81 -5.72 -11.61
C HIS A 63 3.28 -5.47 -11.95
N SER A 64 3.85 -6.29 -12.84
CA SER A 64 5.28 -6.27 -13.16
C SER A 64 5.59 -5.96 -14.64
N THR A 65 4.60 -6.07 -15.53
CA THR A 65 4.76 -5.97 -16.99
C THR A 65 3.88 -4.88 -17.59
N TYR A 66 4.07 -4.57 -18.88
CA TYR A 66 3.32 -3.54 -19.62
C TYR A 66 2.17 -4.12 -20.45
N ASP A 67 2.11 -5.44 -20.62
CA ASP A 67 1.30 -6.07 -21.67
C ASP A 67 -0.07 -6.55 -21.21
N LEU A 68 -0.36 -6.51 -19.91
CA LEU A 68 -1.67 -6.89 -19.37
C LEU A 68 -2.40 -5.64 -18.84
N PRO A 69 -3.69 -5.49 -19.17
CA PRO A 69 -4.52 -4.46 -18.55
C PRO A 69 -4.68 -4.77 -17.06
N ILE A 70 -4.65 -3.73 -16.23
CA ILE A 70 -4.91 -3.88 -14.81
C ILE A 70 -6.39 -4.25 -14.60
N PRO A 71 -6.71 -5.35 -13.90
CA PRO A 71 -8.09 -5.75 -13.73
C PRO A 71 -8.92 -4.76 -12.88
N GLN A 72 -10.15 -4.47 -13.30
CA GLN A 72 -11.00 -3.42 -12.71
C GLN A 72 -11.52 -3.71 -11.28
N PHE A 73 -11.47 -4.97 -10.84
CA PHE A 73 -11.91 -5.41 -9.52
C PHE A 73 -10.85 -5.27 -8.42
N VAL A 74 -9.61 -4.93 -8.77
CA VAL A 74 -8.49 -4.85 -7.84
C VAL A 74 -8.68 -3.67 -6.87
N THR A 75 -8.45 -3.92 -5.59
CA THR A 75 -8.51 -2.89 -4.54
C THR A 75 -7.13 -2.51 -4.03
N ARG A 76 -6.14 -3.41 -4.16
CA ARG A 76 -4.75 -3.19 -3.75
C ARG A 76 -3.82 -3.47 -4.94
N LEU A 77 -3.13 -2.43 -5.40
CA LEU A 77 -2.25 -2.50 -6.56
C LEU A 77 -0.81 -2.19 -6.14
N THR A 78 0.09 -3.12 -6.45
CA THR A 78 1.53 -2.94 -6.28
C THR A 78 2.20 -2.97 -7.65
N PHE A 79 2.94 -1.92 -8.00
CA PHE A 79 3.78 -1.89 -9.19
C PHE A 79 5.16 -2.46 -8.86
N CYS A 80 5.43 -3.73 -9.14
CA CYS A 80 6.61 -4.43 -8.63
C CYS A 80 7.91 -4.22 -9.43
N GLY A 81 7.84 -3.54 -10.58
CA GLY A 81 8.96 -3.37 -11.50
C GLY A 81 9.39 -1.92 -11.77
N GLY A 82 10.20 -1.77 -12.81
CA GLY A 82 10.72 -0.50 -13.34
C GLY A 82 9.72 0.19 -14.22
N TYR A 83 8.55 0.51 -13.67
CA TYR A 83 7.60 1.39 -14.36
C TYR A 83 8.32 2.70 -14.66
N SER A 84 8.61 2.91 -15.95
CA SER A 84 9.26 4.08 -16.51
C SER A 84 8.25 5.09 -17.07
N LYS A 85 6.95 4.71 -17.11
CA LYS A 85 5.83 5.61 -17.36
C LYS A 85 4.53 5.02 -16.80
N LEU A 86 3.84 5.76 -15.94
CA LEU A 86 2.45 5.47 -15.54
C LEU A 86 1.54 6.37 -16.37
N LYS A 87 0.51 5.83 -17.02
CA LYS A 87 -0.54 6.62 -17.67
C LYS A 87 -1.80 6.60 -16.80
N MET A 88 -2.62 7.63 -16.90
CA MET A 88 -3.82 7.78 -16.07
C MET A 88 -4.87 6.70 -16.31
N ASP A 89 -4.99 6.23 -17.55
CA ASP A 89 -5.97 5.20 -17.92
C ASP A 89 -5.62 3.81 -17.36
N ASP A 90 -4.45 3.68 -16.72
CA ASP A 90 -3.97 2.41 -16.17
C ASP A 90 -4.63 2.08 -14.81
N PHE A 91 -5.32 3.03 -14.16
CA PHE A 91 -5.81 2.83 -12.80
C PHE A 91 -7.28 2.43 -12.74
N PRO A 92 -7.61 1.25 -12.17
CA PRO A 92 -8.99 0.91 -11.90
C PRO A 92 -9.63 1.77 -10.80
N LEU A 93 -10.94 1.96 -10.91
CA LEU A 93 -11.69 2.93 -10.10
C LEU A 93 -11.75 2.59 -8.60
N ASN A 94 -11.59 1.30 -8.26
CA ASN A 94 -11.81 0.79 -6.91
C ASN A 94 -10.52 0.63 -6.08
N ILE A 95 -9.38 1.17 -6.55
CA ILE A 95 -8.12 1.07 -5.81
C ILE A 95 -8.20 1.90 -4.54
N THR A 96 -7.96 1.24 -3.42
CA THR A 96 -7.82 1.88 -2.11
C THR A 96 -6.36 1.91 -1.65
N HIS A 97 -5.54 0.94 -2.06
CA HIS A 97 -4.13 0.84 -1.70
C HIS A 97 -3.26 0.82 -2.95
N LEU A 98 -2.29 1.75 -3.01
CA LEU A 98 -1.33 1.84 -4.10
C LEU A 98 0.10 1.79 -3.57
N THR A 99 0.90 0.89 -4.11
CA THR A 99 2.32 0.75 -3.78
C THR A 99 3.16 0.85 -5.05
N PHE A 100 4.14 1.75 -5.05
CA PHE A 100 5.16 1.81 -6.10
C PHE A 100 6.38 0.98 -5.73
N GLY A 101 6.94 0.29 -6.72
CA GLY A 101 8.05 -0.64 -6.56
C GLY A 101 9.38 0.01 -6.25
N GLY A 102 10.38 -0.82 -5.97
CA GLY A 102 11.69 -0.41 -5.47
C GLY A 102 12.38 0.65 -6.33
N ILE A 103 12.31 0.52 -7.66
CA ILE A 103 13.03 1.41 -8.59
C ILE A 103 12.19 2.58 -9.12
N PHE A 104 10.95 2.76 -8.66
CA PHE A 104 10.11 3.88 -9.05
C PHE A 104 10.71 5.21 -8.56
N ASN A 105 11.08 6.07 -9.49
CA ASN A 105 11.58 7.42 -9.22
C ASN A 105 11.13 8.41 -10.31
N GLN A 106 9.87 8.32 -10.72
CA GLN A 106 9.27 9.26 -11.65
C GLN A 106 8.49 10.35 -10.92
N PRO A 107 8.24 11.51 -11.57
CA PRO A 107 7.27 12.46 -11.07
C PRO A 107 5.92 11.78 -10.87
N MET A 108 5.26 12.10 -9.76
CA MET A 108 3.92 11.62 -9.50
C MET A 108 2.94 12.32 -10.46
N CYS A 109 2.08 11.55 -11.13
CA CYS A 109 1.06 12.11 -12.00
C CYS A 109 0.00 12.86 -11.17
N LYS A 110 -0.52 13.98 -11.69
CA LYS A 110 -1.52 14.80 -10.99
C LYS A 110 -2.83 14.10 -10.65
N ASN A 111 -3.14 12.96 -11.31
CA ASN A 111 -4.39 12.23 -11.11
C ASN A 111 -4.13 10.78 -10.70
N ILE A 112 -3.35 10.57 -9.64
CA ILE A 112 -3.40 9.28 -8.93
C ILE A 112 -4.85 9.07 -8.46
N PRO A 113 -5.41 7.84 -8.56
CA PRO A 113 -6.77 7.54 -8.11
C PRO A 113 -6.98 7.94 -6.64
N LEU A 114 -8.25 8.00 -6.23
CA LEU A 114 -8.66 8.28 -4.85
C LEU A 114 -8.28 7.12 -3.92
N VAL A 115 -7.01 7.00 -3.61
CA VAL A 115 -6.46 5.97 -2.72
C VAL A 115 -6.43 6.47 -1.27
N THR A 116 -6.62 5.56 -0.33
CA THR A 116 -6.49 5.83 1.11
C THR A 116 -5.09 5.50 1.62
N HIS A 117 -4.41 4.53 0.99
CA HIS A 117 -3.06 4.11 1.36
C HIS A 117 -2.12 4.27 0.18
N LEU A 118 -1.02 4.99 0.39
CA LEU A 118 -0.01 5.23 -0.63
C LEU A 118 1.39 4.92 -0.09
N THR A 119 2.08 4.01 -0.77
CA THR A 119 3.51 3.74 -0.54
C THR A 119 4.32 4.13 -1.77
N LEU A 120 5.25 5.06 -1.59
CA LEU A 120 6.18 5.49 -2.64
C LEU A 120 7.38 4.54 -2.75
N GLY A 121 7.91 4.43 -3.97
CA GLY A 121 8.96 3.49 -4.33
C GLY A 121 10.28 3.72 -3.62
N GLY A 122 11.09 2.66 -3.50
CA GLY A 122 12.35 2.67 -2.75
C GLY A 122 13.33 3.76 -3.18
N CYS A 123 13.49 3.96 -4.49
CA CYS A 123 14.34 4.95 -5.13
C CYS A 123 13.68 6.32 -5.31
N PHE A 124 12.42 6.49 -4.91
CA PHE A 124 11.71 7.75 -5.07
C PHE A 124 12.38 8.84 -4.22
N ASN A 125 12.93 9.85 -4.88
CA ASN A 125 13.60 10.98 -4.23
C ASN A 125 13.32 12.28 -4.99
N ARG A 126 12.04 12.56 -5.23
CA ARG A 126 11.57 13.78 -5.92
C ARG A 126 10.65 14.57 -5.01
N SER A 127 10.54 15.88 -5.30
CA SER A 127 9.58 16.73 -4.61
C SER A 127 8.16 16.17 -4.76
N ILE A 128 7.39 16.25 -3.67
CA ILE A 128 6.00 15.81 -3.61
C ILE A 128 4.99 16.95 -3.67
N THR A 129 5.45 18.19 -3.86
CA THR A 129 4.59 19.37 -3.88
C THR A 129 3.40 19.15 -4.83
N THR A 130 2.20 19.25 -4.26
CA THR A 130 0.87 19.07 -4.90
C THR A 130 0.56 17.72 -5.54
N ASN A 131 1.35 16.67 -5.23
CA ASN A 131 1.25 15.39 -5.92
C ASN A 131 0.59 14.25 -5.11
N ILE A 132 0.41 14.40 -3.80
CA ILE A 132 -0.26 13.38 -2.97
C ILE A 132 -1.79 13.61 -3.01
N PRO A 133 -2.61 12.60 -3.35
CA PRO A 133 -4.06 12.74 -3.34
C PRO A 133 -4.60 13.13 -1.97
N ARG A 134 -5.62 14.00 -1.96
CA ARG A 134 -6.26 14.46 -0.72
C ARG A 134 -7.06 13.36 0.01
N SER A 135 -7.28 12.20 -0.60
CA SER A 135 -7.91 11.03 0.04
C SER A 135 -6.94 10.20 0.89
N VAL A 136 -5.62 10.39 0.76
CA VAL A 136 -4.62 9.55 1.43
C VAL A 136 -4.66 9.77 2.94
N THR A 137 -4.91 8.68 3.68
CA THR A 137 -4.85 8.64 5.15
C THR A 137 -3.57 7.97 5.67
N HIS A 138 -2.94 7.11 4.86
CA HIS A 138 -1.70 6.43 5.18
C HIS A 138 -0.66 6.68 4.10
N LEU A 139 0.39 7.41 4.45
CA LEU A 139 1.48 7.76 3.53
C LEU A 139 2.81 7.17 4.01
N LYS A 140 3.48 6.44 3.12
CA LYS A 140 4.80 5.86 3.37
C LYS A 140 5.77 6.24 2.27
N PHE A 141 6.88 6.85 2.66
CA PHE A 141 8.00 7.12 1.78
C PHE A 141 8.93 5.91 1.63
N GLY A 142 9.55 5.81 0.46
CA GLY A 142 10.56 4.80 0.15
C GLY A 142 11.90 5.04 0.84
N PHE A 143 12.84 4.14 0.61
CA PHE A 143 14.13 4.11 1.30
C PHE A 143 14.95 5.40 1.11
N HIS A 144 15.07 5.87 -0.13
CA HIS A 144 15.97 6.96 -0.55
C HIS A 144 15.36 8.37 -0.47
N PHE A 145 14.08 8.50 -0.10
CA PHE A 145 13.43 9.80 -0.04
C PHE A 145 14.12 10.72 0.97
N ASN A 146 14.63 11.86 0.50
CA ASN A 146 15.34 12.85 1.31
C ASN A 146 15.09 14.30 0.84
N GLN A 147 13.88 14.59 0.37
CA GLN A 147 13.50 15.94 -0.07
C GLN A 147 12.90 16.76 1.06
N ILE A 148 13.09 18.09 1.02
CA ILE A 148 12.50 19.01 1.98
C ILE A 148 10.97 18.91 1.91
N ILE A 149 10.32 18.82 3.07
CA ILE A 149 8.86 18.86 3.19
C ILE A 149 8.45 20.27 3.61
N LYS A 150 7.59 20.92 2.83
CA LYS A 150 7.01 22.22 3.15
C LYS A 150 5.60 22.07 3.68
N LYS A 151 5.12 23.10 4.36
CA LYS A 151 3.71 23.20 4.79
C LYS A 151 2.78 22.98 3.58
N GLY A 152 1.87 22.01 3.70
CA GLY A 152 0.90 21.68 2.67
C GLY A 152 1.35 20.65 1.63
N ASP A 153 2.60 20.21 1.64
CA ASP A 153 3.07 19.12 0.76
C ASP A 153 2.43 17.77 1.13
N ILE A 154 2.21 17.54 2.43
CA ILE A 154 1.48 16.38 2.95
C ILE A 154 0.02 16.80 3.20
N PRO A 155 -0.97 16.12 2.59
CA PRO A 155 -2.38 16.46 2.77
C PRO A 155 -2.86 16.36 4.22
N SER A 156 -3.79 17.23 4.61
CA SER A 156 -4.40 17.23 5.94
C SER A 156 -5.28 16.01 6.24
N SER A 157 -5.48 15.10 5.29
CA SER A 157 -6.13 13.81 5.50
C SER A 157 -5.20 12.73 6.04
N VAL A 158 -3.88 12.93 5.99
CA VAL A 158 -2.90 11.92 6.44
C VAL A 158 -2.93 11.75 7.95
N ILE A 159 -3.15 10.53 8.41
CA ILE A 159 -3.21 10.12 9.82
C ILE A 159 -1.94 9.36 10.21
N HIS A 160 -1.46 8.50 9.31
CA HIS A 160 -0.25 7.71 9.47
C HIS A 160 0.82 8.13 8.46
N LEU A 161 1.97 8.54 8.97
CA LEU A 161 3.09 9.02 8.16
C LEU A 161 4.36 8.25 8.48
N THR A 162 4.98 7.65 7.46
CA THR A 162 6.25 6.94 7.61
C THR A 162 7.29 7.49 6.66
N PHE A 163 8.43 7.94 7.21
CA PHE A 163 9.60 8.34 6.44
C PHE A 163 10.60 7.19 6.26
N GLY A 164 11.33 7.24 5.15
CA GLY A 164 12.37 6.29 4.76
C GLY A 164 13.63 6.31 5.63
N PHE A 165 14.60 5.47 5.26
CA PHE A 165 15.88 5.37 5.97
C PHE A 165 16.82 6.54 5.67
N SER A 166 16.82 7.05 4.43
CA SER A 166 17.70 8.15 4.02
C SER A 166 17.16 9.54 4.38
N PHE A 167 15.97 9.64 4.96
CA PHE A 167 15.33 10.91 5.23
C PHE A 167 15.99 11.66 6.40
N ASN A 168 16.71 12.74 6.09
CA ASN A 168 17.54 13.52 7.01
C ASN A 168 17.27 15.05 6.91
N GLN A 169 16.14 15.47 6.35
CA GLN A 169 15.77 16.88 6.27
C GLN A 169 15.21 17.40 7.58
N GLN A 170 15.42 18.67 7.94
CA GLN A 170 14.75 19.24 9.12
C GLN A 170 13.22 19.18 8.95
N ILE A 171 12.50 18.88 10.03
CA ILE A 171 11.03 18.96 10.09
C ILE A 171 10.67 19.95 11.18
N ASP A 172 9.87 20.94 10.82
CA ASP A 172 9.16 21.81 11.75
C ASP A 172 7.72 21.31 11.99
N GLN A 173 7.09 21.83 13.05
CA GLN A 173 5.71 21.50 13.44
C GLN A 173 4.65 21.87 12.38
N HIS A 174 4.96 22.72 11.40
CA HIS A 174 4.06 23.18 10.35
C HIS A 174 4.22 22.39 9.04
N ASN A 175 5.30 21.63 8.87
CA ASN A 175 5.53 20.77 7.71
C ASN A 175 4.65 19.50 7.76
N ILE A 176 4.33 19.02 8.97
CA ILE A 176 3.47 17.86 9.18
C ILE A 176 2.06 18.36 9.55
N PRO A 177 1.00 17.86 8.89
CA PRO A 177 -0.35 18.29 9.19
C PRO A 177 -0.79 17.82 10.58
N SER A 178 -1.65 18.61 11.23
CA SER A 178 -2.18 18.37 12.57
C SER A 178 -3.01 17.09 12.71
N SER A 179 -3.44 16.50 11.60
CA SER A 179 -4.14 15.22 11.55
C SER A 179 -3.25 14.00 11.75
N VAL A 180 -1.91 14.15 11.62
CA VAL A 180 -0.98 13.04 11.81
C VAL A 180 -0.92 12.68 13.29
N THR A 181 -1.40 11.48 13.61
CA THR A 181 -1.39 10.91 14.96
C THR A 181 -0.27 9.88 15.13
N HIS A 182 0.16 9.25 14.03
CA HIS A 182 1.19 8.22 14.02
C HIS A 182 2.32 8.63 13.07
N LEU A 183 3.49 8.90 13.64
CA LEU A 183 4.68 9.30 12.89
C LEU A 183 5.78 8.26 13.08
N LYS A 184 6.37 7.78 11.99
CA LYS A 184 7.47 6.81 12.03
C LYS A 184 8.65 7.28 11.22
N PHE A 185 9.83 7.22 11.82
CA PHE A 185 11.10 7.37 11.12
C PHE A 185 11.81 6.03 11.09
N LYS A 186 12.22 5.58 9.90
CA LYS A 186 13.07 4.38 9.78
C LYS A 186 14.54 4.68 10.03
N SER A 187 15.00 5.91 9.79
CA SER A 187 16.38 6.31 10.03
C SER A 187 16.75 6.28 11.51
N PRO A 188 17.88 5.66 11.90
CA PRO A 188 18.33 5.62 13.29
C PRO A 188 19.03 6.91 13.76
N HIS A 189 19.45 7.81 12.86
CA HIS A 189 20.35 8.93 13.17
C HIS A 189 19.66 10.28 13.38
N ARG A 190 18.34 10.31 13.60
CA ARG A 190 17.63 11.57 13.77
C ARG A 190 17.68 12.09 15.20
N SER A 191 18.07 13.36 15.36
CA SER A 191 17.53 14.20 16.42
C SER A 191 16.15 14.69 15.96
N ILE A 192 15.13 14.58 16.79
CA ILE A 192 13.85 15.24 16.50
C ILE A 192 13.80 16.48 17.37
N ASP A 193 14.24 17.60 16.81
CA ASP A 193 14.27 18.86 17.56
C ASP A 193 12.85 19.42 17.76
N SER A 194 11.89 19.03 16.90
CA SER A 194 10.48 19.30 17.12
C SER A 194 9.58 18.21 16.51
N VAL A 195 8.85 17.49 17.35
CA VAL A 195 7.70 16.69 16.92
C VAL A 195 6.48 17.62 16.95
N PRO A 196 5.60 17.63 15.93
CA PRO A 196 4.33 18.33 16.04
C PRO A 196 3.55 17.84 17.27
N LYS A 197 2.99 18.77 18.06
CA LYS A 197 2.21 18.45 19.27
C LYS A 197 0.98 17.56 19.03
N THR A 198 0.62 17.28 17.78
CA THR A 198 -0.52 16.42 17.43
C THR A 198 -0.15 14.94 17.34
N VAL A 199 1.13 14.62 17.26
CA VAL A 199 1.60 13.22 17.16
C VAL A 199 1.39 12.55 18.51
N ARG A 200 0.58 11.49 18.53
CA ARG A 200 0.27 10.68 19.72
C ARG A 200 1.21 9.49 19.86
N HIS A 201 1.59 8.91 18.73
CA HIS A 201 2.50 7.78 18.67
C HIS A 201 3.64 8.10 17.72
N ILE A 202 4.87 8.03 18.23
CA ILE A 202 6.06 8.13 17.40
C ILE A 202 6.87 6.85 17.49
N LYS A 203 7.26 6.29 16.33
CA LYS A 203 8.19 5.17 16.28
C LYS A 203 9.57 5.65 15.87
N PHE A 204 10.55 5.45 16.74
CA PHE A 204 11.95 5.79 16.53
C PHE A 204 12.87 4.66 16.99
N LYS A 205 13.89 4.30 16.19
CA LYS A 205 14.84 3.22 16.48
C LYS A 205 14.24 1.84 16.86
N GLY A 206 12.98 1.59 16.50
CA GLY A 206 12.29 0.34 16.84
C GLY A 206 11.31 0.45 18.00
N GLU A 207 11.43 1.50 18.81
CA GLU A 207 10.60 1.76 19.98
C GLU A 207 9.46 2.72 19.68
N TRP A 208 8.30 2.46 20.28
CA TRP A 208 7.16 3.38 20.24
C TRP A 208 7.18 4.26 21.47
N ILE A 209 7.21 5.57 21.26
CA ILE A 209 7.02 6.57 22.31
C ILE A 209 5.59 7.09 22.14
N LYS A 210 4.82 7.00 23.21
CA LYS A 210 3.48 7.55 23.29
C LYS A 210 3.56 8.91 23.98
N PHE A 211 2.90 9.91 23.42
CA PHE A 211 2.73 11.21 24.07
C PHE A 211 1.32 11.29 24.65
N ASP A 212 1.24 11.56 25.95
CA ASP A 212 -0.01 11.92 26.61
C ASP A 212 -0.19 13.44 26.43
N ASN A 213 -0.69 13.82 25.25
CA ASN A 213 -1.12 15.21 24.99
C ASN A 213 -2.60 15.38 25.31
#